data_AF-A0A096BDU1-F1
#
_entry.id   AF-A0A096BDU1-F1
#
_cell.length_a   1.000
_cell.length_b   1.000
_cell.length_c   1.000
_cell.angle_alpha   90.00
_cell.angle_beta   90.00
_cell.angle_gamma   90.00
#
_symmetry.space_group_name_H-M   'P 1'
#
loop_
_entity.id
_entity.type
_entity.pdbx_description
1 polymer ?
#
loop_
_entity_poly.entity_id
_entity_poly.type
_entity_poly.pdbx_seq_one_letter_code
_entity_poly.pdbx_strand_id
1 'polypeptide(L)'
;MTKIGYDEVKPVTAPQGKIPPAIDRSLQGAPGSKPNEEVQPQKQDDAPTASQPAQPTGKEQPASDTPDYKADLIDYDNQINILKKAQANYASANETEEQRKKREKREKSKRVIAAVGDGIRALSNLYFTSQYAPNMYNPDDTQLAKVDARQEKLKAEREANRDKYLKYSLRIGDLQNDRAKTVREMEAQAEKLRLAREKADREQEEHKWLADLQPDKKREQTAKANAADSVAKTKQIEADNADAIQKAKLKTEQERGKTERTKQNVNRATAKLRGAQTVESGAKAANQRAGATAHYAAARASDRSNVSEFSAYDSKGREHKFRTKEAADAYAKQHGTFKEENKTEKTTTTSKARGRTTSKTSTKTSSGGGYSQNPKKKFSSFSIHK
;
A
#
# COMPACT_ATOMS: atom_id res chain seq x y z
N MET A 1 -2.85 41.75 -14.50
CA MET A 1 -2.98 41.63 -15.96
C MET A 1 -1.69 42.09 -16.61
N THR A 2 -1.24 41.43 -17.68
CA THR A 2 -0.83 41.99 -19.00
C THR A 2 -0.61 40.81 -19.95
N LYS A 3 -0.78 41.02 -21.26
CA LYS A 3 -1.15 39.97 -22.23
C LYS A 3 0.02 39.31 -22.96
N ILE A 4 -0.27 38.08 -23.36
CA ILE A 4 0.38 37.21 -24.35
C ILE A 4 0.80 37.95 -25.63
N GLY A 5 1.94 37.58 -26.18
CA GLY A 5 2.30 37.70 -27.59
C GLY A 5 3.22 36.54 -27.99
N TYR A 6 2.70 35.59 -28.77
CA TYR A 6 3.49 34.52 -29.40
C TYR A 6 3.67 34.88 -30.88
N ASP A 7 4.92 34.96 -31.35
CA ASP A 7 5.23 35.03 -32.78
C ASP A 7 5.56 33.64 -33.33
N GLU A 8 4.92 33.27 -34.44
CA GLU A 8 5.11 32.00 -35.12
C GLU A 8 6.33 32.05 -36.05
N VAL A 9 7.32 31.18 -35.83
CA VAL A 9 8.45 31.00 -36.76
C VAL A 9 8.29 29.69 -37.53
N LYS A 10 8.08 29.81 -38.85
CA LYS A 10 7.91 28.66 -39.76
C LYS A 10 9.25 27.91 -39.97
N PRO A 11 9.28 26.57 -39.93
CA PRO A 11 10.49 25.81 -40.26
C PRO A 11 10.77 25.79 -41.77
N VAL A 12 12.03 26.02 -42.13
CA VAL A 12 12.52 26.02 -43.52
C VAL A 12 12.79 24.58 -44.02
N THR A 13 12.42 24.32 -45.27
CA THR A 13 12.55 23.02 -45.95
C THR A 13 14.01 22.70 -46.31
N ALA A 14 14.46 21.48 -46.01
CA ALA A 14 15.76 20.95 -46.46
C ALA A 14 15.59 20.09 -47.74
N PRO A 15 16.51 20.17 -48.73
CA PRO A 15 16.42 19.42 -49.98
C PRO A 15 16.81 17.94 -49.82
N GLN A 16 16.12 17.06 -50.55
CA GLN A 16 16.26 15.61 -50.39
C GLN A 16 17.46 15.01 -51.15
N GLY A 17 18.25 14.20 -50.43
CA GLY A 17 19.31 13.35 -50.99
C GLY A 17 18.77 11.98 -51.42
N LYS A 18 19.30 11.44 -52.52
CA LYS A 18 18.84 10.18 -53.14
C LYS A 18 19.28 8.95 -52.31
N ILE A 19 18.37 8.01 -52.10
CA ILE A 19 18.62 6.72 -51.44
C ILE A 19 18.74 5.63 -52.53
N PRO A 20 19.76 4.74 -52.50
CA PRO A 20 19.82 3.57 -53.38
C PRO A 20 18.88 2.44 -52.89
N PRO A 21 18.27 1.64 -53.80
CA PRO A 21 17.27 0.64 -53.43
C PRO A 21 17.88 -0.56 -52.68
N ALA A 22 17.05 -1.19 -51.84
CA ALA A 22 17.42 -2.36 -51.05
C ALA A 22 17.57 -3.64 -51.91
N ILE A 23 18.46 -4.53 -51.48
CA ILE A 23 18.66 -5.85 -52.07
C ILE A 23 17.65 -6.82 -51.44
N ASP A 24 16.72 -7.34 -52.23
CA ASP A 24 15.84 -8.45 -51.83
C ASP A 24 16.68 -9.72 -51.62
N ARG A 25 16.32 -10.49 -50.60
CA ARG A 25 17.07 -11.65 -50.13
C ARG A 25 16.14 -12.86 -49.99
N SER A 26 15.54 -13.26 -51.10
CA SER A 26 14.69 -14.44 -51.19
C SER A 26 14.99 -15.27 -52.46
N LEU A 27 14.93 -16.60 -52.27
CA LEU A 27 15.10 -17.73 -53.21
C LEU A 27 16.47 -18.45 -53.21
N GLN A 28 16.39 -19.73 -52.85
CA GLN A 28 17.47 -20.69 -52.69
C GLN A 28 16.96 -22.03 -53.25
N GLY A 29 17.65 -22.66 -54.22
CA GLY A 29 16.96 -23.70 -55.03
C GLY A 29 17.74 -24.61 -55.99
N ALA A 30 19.04 -24.88 -55.77
CA ALA A 30 19.70 -26.14 -56.20
C ALA A 30 19.75 -26.45 -57.75
N PRO A 31 20.21 -27.64 -58.24
CA PRO A 31 21.46 -27.66 -59.03
C PRO A 31 21.42 -28.42 -60.39
N GLY A 32 22.40 -28.19 -61.28
CA GLY A 32 22.65 -29.11 -62.40
C GLY A 32 23.63 -28.66 -63.51
N SER A 33 24.53 -29.58 -63.90
CA SER A 33 25.09 -29.79 -65.24
C SER A 33 26.03 -28.75 -65.92
N LYS A 34 27.31 -29.14 -66.02
CA LYS A 34 28.29 -28.81 -67.10
C LYS A 34 28.01 -29.69 -68.35
N PRO A 35 28.73 -29.61 -69.51
CA PRO A 35 29.93 -28.84 -69.93
C PRO A 35 29.65 -27.98 -71.21
N ASN A 36 30.55 -27.58 -72.13
CA ASN A 36 32.00 -27.79 -72.39
C ASN A 36 32.57 -26.67 -73.30
N GLU A 37 33.89 -26.38 -73.27
CA GLU A 37 34.82 -26.27 -74.44
C GLU A 37 36.23 -25.70 -74.08
N GLU A 38 37.24 -26.25 -74.78
CA GLU A 38 38.65 -25.84 -75.06
C GLU A 38 39.36 -24.79 -74.15
N VAL A 39 40.51 -25.03 -73.48
CA VAL A 39 41.75 -25.84 -73.70
C VAL A 39 42.70 -25.31 -74.78
N GLN A 40 43.90 -24.84 -74.37
CA GLN A 40 45.26 -25.18 -74.88
C GLN A 40 46.31 -24.41 -74.01
N PRO A 41 47.60 -24.85 -73.91
CA PRO A 41 48.21 -25.06 -72.59
C PRO A 41 49.66 -24.55 -72.42
N GLN A 42 50.23 -24.71 -71.21
CA GLN A 42 51.67 -25.01 -71.03
C GLN A 42 51.89 -26.09 -69.96
N LYS A 43 53.00 -26.83 -70.07
CA LYS A 43 53.23 -28.17 -69.49
C LYS A 43 53.90 -28.18 -68.11
N GLN A 44 53.69 -29.30 -67.40
CA GLN A 44 54.52 -29.80 -66.29
C GLN A 44 55.74 -30.59 -66.82
N ASP A 45 56.72 -30.86 -65.95
CA ASP A 45 57.56 -32.06 -65.94
C ASP A 45 57.85 -32.43 -64.45
N ASP A 46 58.01 -33.73 -64.13
CA ASP A 46 57.85 -34.29 -62.77
C ASP A 46 59.13 -34.87 -62.10
N ALA A 47 59.34 -34.54 -60.81
CA ALA A 47 59.80 -35.38 -59.65
C ALA A 47 61.10 -36.26 -59.73
N PRO A 48 61.53 -37.06 -58.71
CA PRO A 48 61.20 -37.11 -57.26
C PRO A 48 62.40 -37.30 -56.26
N THR A 49 62.11 -37.27 -54.93
CA THR A 49 62.77 -38.02 -53.79
C THR A 49 64.16 -37.63 -53.21
N ALA A 50 64.22 -37.17 -51.93
CA ALA A 50 64.94 -37.77 -50.77
C ALA A 50 65.32 -36.81 -49.57
N SER A 51 64.63 -36.98 -48.43
CA SER A 51 65.08 -37.00 -46.99
C SER A 51 66.08 -36.02 -46.31
N GLN A 52 65.66 -35.60 -45.08
CA GLN A 52 66.42 -35.18 -43.86
C GLN A 52 67.03 -33.75 -43.74
N PRO A 53 67.18 -33.20 -42.51
CA PRO A 53 66.23 -33.13 -41.39
C PRO A 53 66.13 -31.71 -40.74
N ALA A 54 65.25 -31.53 -39.76
CA ALA A 54 64.87 -30.23 -39.19
C ALA A 54 65.82 -29.62 -38.13
N GLN A 55 65.89 -28.28 -38.10
CA GLN A 55 66.19 -27.47 -36.90
C GLN A 55 65.58 -26.05 -37.03
N PRO A 56 65.47 -25.25 -35.94
CA PRO A 56 64.18 -25.11 -35.27
C PRO A 56 63.42 -23.82 -35.58
N THR A 57 62.12 -23.85 -35.30
CA THR A 57 61.20 -22.71 -35.31
C THR A 57 61.75 -21.49 -34.58
N GLY A 58 62.10 -20.44 -35.33
CA GLY A 58 62.13 -19.09 -34.81
C GLY A 58 60.73 -18.69 -34.36
N LYS A 59 60.60 -18.16 -33.15
CA LYS A 59 59.33 -17.64 -32.66
C LYS A 59 59.04 -16.33 -33.39
N GLU A 60 58.17 -16.35 -34.38
CA GLU A 60 57.51 -15.13 -34.84
C GLU A 60 56.61 -14.63 -33.70
N GLN A 61 57.19 -13.75 -32.90
CA GLN A 61 56.48 -12.89 -31.99
C GLN A 61 55.56 -12.03 -32.86
N PRO A 62 54.22 -12.01 -32.62
CA PRO A 62 53.32 -11.22 -33.45
C PRO A 62 53.76 -9.76 -33.34
N ALA A 63 53.98 -9.12 -34.50
CA ALA A 63 54.22 -7.70 -34.55
C ALA A 63 53.02 -7.00 -33.90
N SER A 64 53.27 -6.30 -32.79
CA SER A 64 52.27 -5.46 -32.19
C SER A 64 52.14 -4.21 -33.07
N ASP A 65 51.12 -4.18 -33.93
CA ASP A 65 50.73 -3.03 -34.77
C ASP A 65 50.20 -1.83 -33.95
N THR A 66 50.79 -1.58 -32.78
CA THR A 66 50.68 -0.34 -32.03
C THR A 66 51.63 0.68 -32.68
N PRO A 67 51.13 1.75 -33.33
CA PRO A 67 52.00 2.75 -33.93
C PRO A 67 52.87 3.43 -32.87
N ASP A 68 54.19 3.47 -33.06
CA ASP A 68 55.10 4.20 -32.16
C ASP A 68 55.10 5.69 -32.50
N TYR A 69 54.03 6.32 -32.04
CA TYR A 69 53.81 7.76 -32.09
C TYR A 69 54.97 8.61 -31.53
N LYS A 70 55.87 8.08 -30.70
CA LYS A 70 57.04 8.82 -30.21
C LYS A 70 58.17 8.80 -31.23
N ALA A 71 58.44 7.65 -31.84
CA ALA A 71 59.41 7.52 -32.92
C ALA A 71 59.01 8.42 -34.10
N ASP A 72 57.74 8.39 -34.51
CA ASP A 72 57.20 9.22 -35.59
C ASP A 72 57.38 10.72 -35.30
N LEU A 73 57.08 11.18 -34.08
CA LEU A 73 57.26 12.58 -33.69
C LEU A 73 58.72 13.05 -33.78
N ILE A 74 59.65 12.19 -33.35
CA ILE A 74 61.09 12.47 -33.42
C ILE A 74 61.54 12.53 -34.89
N ASP A 75 61.05 11.64 -35.74
CA ASP A 75 61.35 11.68 -37.18
C ASP A 75 60.79 12.94 -37.85
N TYR A 76 59.53 13.31 -37.59
CA TYR A 76 58.95 14.58 -38.09
C TYR A 76 59.78 15.79 -37.65
N ASP A 77 60.18 15.87 -36.38
CA ASP A 77 61.02 16.98 -35.88
C ASP A 77 62.41 16.99 -36.55
N ASN A 78 63.02 15.83 -36.76
CA ASN A 78 64.28 15.72 -37.51
C ASN A 78 64.13 16.20 -38.96
N GLN A 79 63.11 15.73 -39.68
CA GLN A 79 62.84 16.13 -41.06
C GLN A 79 62.57 17.65 -41.16
N ILE A 80 61.73 18.20 -40.27
CA ILE A 80 61.45 19.64 -40.19
C ILE A 80 62.74 20.45 -39.96
N ASN A 81 63.61 20.00 -39.06
CA ASN A 81 64.88 20.68 -38.77
C ASN A 81 65.86 20.61 -39.94
N ILE A 82 65.98 19.47 -40.63
CA ILE A 82 66.79 19.32 -41.84
C ILE A 82 66.30 20.28 -42.94
N LEU A 83 64.98 20.33 -43.18
CA LEU A 83 64.40 21.19 -44.21
C LEU A 83 64.50 22.68 -43.86
N LYS A 84 64.32 23.07 -42.58
CA LYS A 84 64.56 24.45 -42.12
C LYS A 84 66.03 24.84 -42.27
N LYS A 85 66.98 23.95 -41.96
CA LYS A 85 68.41 24.19 -42.16
C LYS A 85 68.76 24.32 -43.64
N ALA A 86 68.18 23.48 -44.51
CA ALA A 86 68.29 23.64 -45.96
C ALA A 86 67.73 25.01 -46.41
N GLN A 87 66.50 25.35 -46.02
CA GLN A 87 65.85 26.62 -46.35
C GLN A 87 66.68 27.84 -45.90
N ALA A 88 67.26 27.81 -44.69
CA ALA A 88 68.14 28.85 -44.17
C ALA A 88 69.44 28.96 -44.98
N ASN A 89 70.06 27.84 -45.33
CA ASN A 89 71.26 27.81 -46.19
C ASN A 89 70.95 28.32 -47.61
N TYR A 90 69.78 28.01 -48.17
CA TYR A 90 69.34 28.56 -49.46
C TYR A 90 69.03 30.06 -49.39
N ALA A 91 68.47 30.54 -48.27
CA ALA A 91 68.19 31.95 -48.06
C ALA A 91 69.49 32.78 -47.93
N SER A 92 70.48 32.28 -47.18
CA SER A 92 71.78 32.96 -47.02
C SER A 92 72.68 32.87 -48.25
N ALA A 93 72.52 31.83 -49.08
CA ALA A 93 73.20 31.70 -50.36
C ALA A 93 72.59 32.57 -51.49
N ASN A 94 71.41 33.16 -51.28
CA ASN A 94 70.75 33.98 -52.29
C ASN A 94 71.11 35.46 -52.12
N GLU A 95 71.37 36.16 -53.22
CA GLU A 95 71.97 37.50 -53.17
C GLU A 95 71.02 38.56 -52.59
N THR A 96 71.53 39.30 -51.61
CA THR A 96 70.82 40.37 -50.88
C THR A 96 70.29 41.45 -51.84
N GLU A 97 69.23 42.18 -51.48
CA GLU A 97 68.60 43.17 -52.38
C GLU A 97 69.56 44.24 -52.93
N GLU A 98 70.55 44.65 -52.16
CA GLU A 98 71.59 45.58 -52.61
C GLU A 98 72.51 44.97 -53.66
N GLN A 99 72.88 43.69 -53.47
CA GLN A 99 73.64 42.92 -54.45
C GLN A 99 72.82 42.71 -55.72
N ARG A 100 71.51 42.41 -55.62
CA ARG A 100 70.58 42.38 -56.76
C ARG A 100 70.57 43.70 -57.53
N LYS A 101 70.34 44.84 -56.85
CA LYS A 101 70.37 46.18 -57.49
C LYS A 101 71.71 46.47 -58.17
N LYS A 102 72.84 46.02 -57.58
CA LYS A 102 74.19 46.16 -58.16
C LYS A 102 74.41 45.22 -59.37
N ARG A 103 73.87 43.99 -59.35
CA ARG A 103 73.88 43.08 -60.50
C ARG A 103 73.01 43.61 -61.63
N GLU A 104 71.76 43.98 -61.36
CA GLU A 104 70.83 44.52 -62.36
C GLU A 104 71.40 45.76 -63.07
N LYS A 105 72.07 46.66 -62.35
CA LYS A 105 72.82 47.78 -62.96
C LYS A 105 73.93 47.28 -63.90
N ARG A 106 74.77 46.33 -63.44
CA ARG A 106 75.84 45.73 -64.26
C ARG A 106 75.33 44.95 -65.48
N GLU A 107 74.21 44.23 -65.35
CA GLU A 107 73.56 43.48 -66.43
C GLU A 107 72.98 44.45 -67.47
N LYS A 108 72.27 45.51 -67.03
CA LYS A 108 71.80 46.59 -67.91
C LYS A 108 72.95 47.29 -68.63
N SER A 109 74.01 47.70 -67.93
CA SER A 109 75.20 48.30 -68.56
C SER A 109 75.85 47.38 -69.57
N LYS A 110 76.00 46.08 -69.27
CA LYS A 110 76.55 45.10 -70.23
C LYS A 110 75.67 44.94 -71.47
N ARG A 111 74.34 44.92 -71.31
CA ARG A 111 73.39 44.85 -72.43
C ARG A 111 73.49 46.10 -73.32
N VAL A 112 73.57 47.29 -72.74
CA VAL A 112 73.76 48.54 -73.49
C VAL A 112 75.12 48.57 -74.20
N ILE A 113 76.21 48.18 -73.54
CA ILE A 113 77.54 48.13 -74.16
C ILE A 113 77.59 47.11 -75.31
N ALA A 114 76.95 45.95 -75.16
CA ALA A 114 76.85 44.95 -76.23
C ALA A 114 76.04 45.50 -77.43
N ALA A 115 74.86 46.09 -77.18
CA ALA A 115 74.03 46.69 -78.23
C ALA A 115 74.76 47.83 -78.98
N VAL A 116 75.49 48.69 -78.26
CA VAL A 116 76.31 49.76 -78.86
C VAL A 116 77.48 49.17 -79.65
N GLY A 117 78.16 48.15 -79.12
CA GLY A 117 79.27 47.47 -79.80
C GLY A 117 78.85 46.77 -81.09
N ASP A 118 77.69 46.09 -81.08
CA ASP A 118 77.12 45.46 -82.26
C ASP A 118 76.58 46.50 -83.26
N GLY A 119 76.03 47.63 -82.79
CA GLY A 119 75.67 48.77 -83.63
C GLY A 119 76.87 49.42 -84.33
N ILE A 120 77.99 49.61 -83.61
CA ILE A 120 79.25 50.09 -84.20
C ILE A 120 79.80 49.08 -85.21
N ARG A 121 79.71 47.77 -84.93
CA ARG A 121 80.11 46.72 -85.89
C ARG A 121 79.23 46.70 -87.14
N ALA A 122 77.91 46.86 -87.00
CA ALA A 122 76.99 46.95 -88.14
C ALA A 122 77.29 48.17 -89.02
N LEU A 123 77.49 49.35 -88.42
CA LEU A 123 77.82 50.59 -89.14
C LEU A 123 79.22 50.54 -89.77
N SER A 124 80.21 49.98 -89.07
CA SER A 124 81.56 49.77 -89.59
C SER A 124 81.55 48.83 -90.79
N ASN A 125 80.85 47.70 -90.68
CA ASN A 125 80.68 46.76 -91.79
C ASN A 125 79.94 47.39 -92.97
N LEU A 126 78.92 48.24 -92.74
CA LEU A 126 78.24 48.99 -93.79
C LEU A 126 79.18 49.97 -94.51
N TYR A 127 80.07 50.64 -93.78
CA TYR A 127 81.10 51.52 -94.37
C TYR A 127 82.13 50.73 -95.20
N PHE A 128 82.69 49.64 -94.66
CA PHE A 128 83.69 48.85 -95.40
C PHE A 128 83.09 48.10 -96.60
N THR A 129 81.86 47.60 -96.52
CA THR A 129 81.18 46.98 -97.67
C THR A 129 80.91 47.98 -98.81
N SER A 130 80.70 49.27 -98.49
CA SER A 130 80.65 50.33 -99.52
C SER A 130 82.00 50.54 -100.25
N GLN A 131 83.11 50.07 -99.68
CA GLN A 131 84.45 50.07 -100.28
C GLN A 131 84.85 48.69 -100.83
N TYR A 132 83.88 47.89 -101.28
CA TYR A 132 84.06 46.53 -101.83
C TYR A 132 84.63 45.48 -100.85
N ALA A 133 84.65 45.72 -99.54
CA ALA A 133 84.98 44.67 -98.57
C ALA A 133 83.84 43.63 -98.45
N PRO A 134 84.13 42.35 -98.17
CA PRO A 134 83.10 41.34 -97.90
C PRO A 134 82.23 41.66 -96.67
N ASN A 135 80.94 41.34 -96.74
CA ASN A 135 80.04 41.48 -95.59
C ASN A 135 80.39 40.46 -94.48
N MET A 136 80.78 40.96 -93.32
CA MET A 136 81.16 40.17 -92.13
C MET A 136 80.15 40.33 -90.98
N TYR A 137 79.06 41.07 -91.17
CA TYR A 137 78.02 41.23 -90.14
C TYR A 137 77.05 40.05 -90.15
N ASN A 138 76.88 39.41 -88.99
CA ASN A 138 75.88 38.37 -88.74
C ASN A 138 74.97 38.79 -87.57
N PRO A 139 73.65 38.96 -87.78
CA PRO A 139 72.71 39.31 -86.70
C PRO A 139 72.60 38.22 -85.63
N ASP A 140 72.77 36.95 -86.00
CA ASP A 140 72.59 35.79 -85.12
C ASP A 140 73.81 35.55 -84.20
N ASP A 141 74.98 36.10 -84.55
CA ASP A 141 76.22 35.99 -83.73
C ASP A 141 76.57 37.28 -82.94
N THR A 142 75.57 38.15 -82.74
CA THR A 142 75.71 39.39 -81.98
C THR A 142 76.10 39.16 -80.51
N GLN A 143 76.87 40.10 -79.94
CA GLN A 143 77.19 40.09 -78.51
C GLN A 143 75.93 40.27 -77.66
N LEU A 144 74.95 41.04 -78.15
CA LEU A 144 73.66 41.22 -77.51
C LEU A 144 72.91 39.90 -77.34
N ALA A 145 72.80 39.07 -78.40
CA ALA A 145 72.18 37.75 -78.32
C ALA A 145 72.88 36.84 -77.29
N LYS A 146 74.22 36.85 -77.27
CA LYS A 146 75.03 36.09 -76.28
C LYS A 146 74.82 36.58 -74.84
N VAL A 147 74.61 37.89 -74.64
CA VAL A 147 74.30 38.48 -73.33
C VAL A 147 72.88 38.12 -72.88
N ASP A 148 71.90 38.20 -73.78
CA ASP A 148 70.49 37.92 -73.47
C ASP A 148 70.28 36.42 -73.18
N ALA A 149 70.85 35.51 -73.98
CA ALA A 149 70.82 34.07 -73.70
C ALA A 149 71.47 33.69 -72.35
N ARG A 150 72.47 34.45 -71.89
CA ARG A 150 73.05 34.30 -70.55
C ARG A 150 72.13 34.83 -69.46
N GLN A 151 71.40 35.93 -69.72
CA GLN A 151 70.41 36.46 -68.77
C GLN A 151 69.22 35.51 -68.61
N GLU A 152 68.77 34.86 -69.67
CA GLU A 152 67.70 33.86 -69.61
C GLU A 152 68.09 32.64 -68.77
N LYS A 153 69.30 32.10 -68.95
CA LYS A 153 69.83 31.02 -68.09
C LYS A 153 69.88 31.44 -66.63
N LEU A 154 70.43 32.62 -66.33
CA LEU A 154 70.48 33.17 -64.97
C LEU A 154 69.07 33.45 -64.39
N LYS A 155 68.08 33.78 -65.22
CA LYS A 155 66.68 33.95 -64.80
C LYS A 155 66.04 32.60 -64.48
N ALA A 156 66.22 31.59 -65.33
CA ALA A 156 65.73 30.23 -65.10
C ALA A 156 66.36 29.59 -63.85
N GLU A 157 67.65 29.78 -63.62
CA GLU A 157 68.33 29.36 -62.38
C GLU A 157 67.73 30.06 -61.13
N ARG A 158 67.45 31.37 -61.23
CA ARG A 158 66.80 32.13 -60.14
C ARG A 158 65.38 31.65 -59.86
N GLU A 159 64.62 31.32 -60.89
CA GLU A 159 63.25 30.79 -60.79
C GLU A 159 63.26 29.39 -60.17
N ALA A 160 64.08 28.47 -60.69
CA ALA A 160 64.27 27.14 -60.11
C ALA A 160 64.76 27.19 -58.65
N ASN A 161 65.57 28.17 -58.27
CA ASN A 161 66.00 28.36 -56.88
C ASN A 161 64.89 28.94 -55.98
N ARG A 162 64.02 29.81 -56.50
CA ARG A 162 62.80 30.25 -55.81
C ARG A 162 61.84 29.09 -55.58
N ASP A 163 61.68 28.23 -56.57
CA ASP A 163 60.78 27.05 -56.50
C ASP A 163 61.30 26.02 -55.50
N LYS A 164 62.62 25.81 -55.40
CA LYS A 164 63.23 25.03 -54.31
C LYS A 164 62.88 25.60 -52.94
N TYR A 165 63.04 26.92 -52.73
CA TYR A 165 62.69 27.57 -51.46
C TYR A 165 61.20 27.40 -51.12
N LEU A 166 60.31 27.60 -52.09
CA LEU A 166 58.88 27.38 -51.93
C LEU A 166 58.57 25.91 -51.57
N LYS A 167 59.19 24.95 -52.27
CA LYS A 167 59.06 23.51 -51.99
C LYS A 167 59.50 23.14 -50.57
N TYR A 168 60.60 23.72 -50.06
CA TYR A 168 60.99 23.52 -48.65
C TYR A 168 59.92 24.08 -47.70
N SER A 169 59.42 25.28 -47.97
CA SER A 169 58.40 25.94 -47.14
C SER A 169 57.10 25.13 -47.07
N LEU A 170 56.61 24.65 -48.21
CA LEU A 170 55.43 23.78 -48.29
C LEU A 170 55.64 22.46 -47.54
N ARG A 171 56.75 21.76 -47.80
CA ARG A 171 57.04 20.47 -47.15
C ARG A 171 57.22 20.60 -45.63
N ILE A 172 57.78 21.70 -45.14
CA ILE A 172 57.83 22.00 -43.70
C ILE A 172 56.41 22.15 -43.13
N GLY A 173 55.51 22.87 -43.83
CA GLY A 173 54.11 23.00 -43.44
C GLY A 173 53.37 21.67 -43.40
N ASP A 174 53.54 20.82 -44.42
CA ASP A 174 52.94 19.48 -44.47
C ASP A 174 53.39 18.63 -43.28
N LEU A 175 54.71 18.56 -43.02
CA LEU A 175 55.26 17.80 -41.89
C LEU A 175 54.82 18.35 -40.52
N GLN A 176 54.66 19.67 -40.39
CA GLN A 176 54.10 20.28 -39.18
C GLN A 176 52.63 19.91 -38.98
N ASN A 177 51.85 19.82 -40.06
CA ASN A 177 50.46 19.36 -40.02
C ASN A 177 50.37 17.87 -39.66
N ASP A 178 51.23 17.02 -40.23
CA ASP A 178 51.24 15.58 -39.95
C ASP A 178 51.68 15.28 -38.51
N ARG A 179 52.72 15.96 -38.01
CA ARG A 179 53.10 15.97 -36.58
C ARG A 179 51.95 16.41 -35.68
N ALA A 180 51.17 17.41 -36.08
CA ALA A 180 50.02 17.87 -35.31
C ALA A 180 48.84 16.87 -35.33
N LYS A 181 48.69 16.06 -36.40
CA LYS A 181 47.71 14.96 -36.42
C LYS A 181 48.12 13.86 -35.44
N THR A 182 49.36 13.38 -35.49
CA THR A 182 49.84 12.33 -34.58
C THR A 182 49.78 12.74 -33.11
N VAL A 183 50.04 14.02 -32.77
CA VAL A 183 49.81 14.54 -31.40
C VAL A 183 48.34 14.43 -31.00
N ARG A 184 47.39 14.89 -31.83
CA ARG A 184 45.95 14.84 -31.50
C ARG A 184 45.42 13.41 -31.39
N GLU A 185 45.86 12.52 -32.28
CA GLU A 185 45.51 11.10 -32.21
C GLU A 185 46.03 10.47 -30.91
N MET A 186 47.21 10.88 -30.46
CA MET A 186 47.78 10.45 -29.20
C MET A 186 47.03 10.95 -27.97
N GLU A 187 46.66 12.24 -27.95
CA GLU A 187 45.83 12.82 -26.89
C GLU A 187 44.47 12.11 -26.85
N ALA A 188 43.84 11.87 -28.00
CA ALA A 188 42.57 11.13 -28.09
C ALA A 188 42.68 9.66 -27.64
N GLN A 189 43.82 8.99 -27.86
CA GLN A 189 44.07 7.65 -27.31
C GLN A 189 44.24 7.69 -25.79
N ALA A 190 45.00 8.66 -25.27
CA ALA A 190 45.18 8.85 -23.83
C ALA A 190 43.85 9.18 -23.12
N GLU A 191 43.00 10.00 -23.71
CA GLU A 191 41.66 10.30 -23.19
C GLU A 191 40.74 9.07 -23.21
N LYS A 192 40.73 8.29 -24.29
CA LYS A 192 39.99 7.01 -24.36
C LYS A 192 40.43 6.05 -23.27
N LEU A 193 41.74 5.93 -23.02
CA LEU A 193 42.28 5.11 -21.93
C LEU A 193 41.91 5.67 -20.55
N ARG A 194 41.89 7.00 -20.37
CA ARG A 194 41.44 7.66 -19.13
C ARG A 194 39.98 7.36 -18.84
N LEU A 195 39.10 7.51 -19.85
CA LEU A 195 37.67 7.22 -19.74
C LEU A 195 37.39 5.72 -19.54
N ALA A 196 38.15 4.84 -20.19
CA ALA A 196 38.04 3.39 -20.00
C ALA A 196 38.41 2.99 -18.57
N ARG A 197 39.47 3.58 -17.98
CA ARG A 197 39.82 3.40 -16.56
C ARG A 197 38.74 3.94 -15.64
N GLU A 198 38.30 5.18 -15.84
CA GLU A 198 37.23 5.81 -15.04
C GLU A 198 35.91 4.99 -15.08
N LYS A 199 35.61 4.36 -16.22
CA LYS A 199 34.48 3.43 -16.35
C LYS A 199 34.72 2.10 -15.61
N ALA A 200 35.90 1.51 -15.75
CA ALA A 200 36.26 0.28 -15.04
C ALA A 200 36.30 0.48 -13.51
N ASP A 201 36.74 1.65 -13.04
CA ASP A 201 36.75 2.03 -11.63
C ASP A 201 35.30 2.15 -11.09
N ARG A 202 34.39 2.80 -11.84
CA ARG A 202 32.95 2.82 -11.52
C ARG A 202 32.33 1.42 -11.50
N GLU A 203 32.60 0.60 -12.50
CA GLU A 203 32.12 -0.79 -12.55
C GLU A 203 32.63 -1.60 -11.34
N GLN A 204 33.87 -1.39 -10.90
CA GLN A 204 34.40 -1.96 -9.67
C GLN A 204 33.71 -1.42 -8.40
N GLU A 205 33.38 -0.13 -8.33
CA GLU A 205 32.62 0.46 -7.22
C GLU A 205 31.19 -0.11 -7.15
N GLU A 206 30.50 -0.24 -8.28
CA GLU A 206 29.19 -0.89 -8.38
C GLU A 206 29.26 -2.37 -7.96
N HIS A 207 30.30 -3.10 -8.38
CA HIS A 207 30.52 -4.47 -7.94
C HIS A 207 30.82 -4.59 -6.43
N LYS A 208 31.57 -3.63 -5.85
CA LYS A 208 31.81 -3.56 -4.40
C LYS A 208 30.50 -3.28 -3.64
N TRP A 209 29.73 -2.28 -4.06
CA TRP A 209 28.41 -1.98 -3.48
C TRP A 209 27.46 -3.18 -3.55
N LEU A 210 27.44 -3.90 -4.68
CA LEU A 210 26.60 -5.09 -4.84
C LEU A 210 27.06 -6.24 -3.95
N ALA A 211 28.36 -6.40 -3.73
CA ALA A 211 28.94 -7.37 -2.80
C ALA A 211 28.60 -7.04 -1.35
N ASP A 212 28.77 -5.78 -0.93
CA ASP A 212 28.46 -5.27 0.41
C ASP A 212 26.95 -5.37 0.74
N LEU A 213 26.08 -5.31 -0.27
CA LEU A 213 24.64 -5.50 -0.12
C LEU A 213 24.22 -6.98 0.03
N GLN A 214 25.06 -7.95 -0.35
CA GLN A 214 24.74 -9.38 -0.19
C GLN A 214 24.52 -9.83 1.27
N PRO A 215 25.38 -9.49 2.26
CA PRO A 215 25.16 -9.90 3.65
C PRO A 215 23.86 -9.32 4.23
N ASP A 216 23.44 -8.12 3.83
CA ASP A 216 22.19 -7.52 4.32
C ASP A 216 20.96 -8.15 3.67
N LYS A 217 21.01 -8.47 2.37
CA LYS A 217 19.97 -9.31 1.73
C LYS A 217 19.83 -10.67 2.41
N LYS A 218 20.95 -11.29 2.82
CA LYS A 218 20.94 -12.55 3.60
C LYS A 218 20.34 -12.35 4.99
N ARG A 219 20.69 -11.27 5.71
CA ARG A 219 20.10 -10.92 7.03
C ARG A 219 18.60 -10.65 6.95
N GLU A 220 18.13 -9.96 5.91
CA GLU A 220 16.71 -9.69 5.71
C GLU A 220 15.94 -11.00 5.43
N GLN A 221 16.51 -11.89 4.61
CA GLN A 221 15.91 -13.21 4.35
C GLN A 221 15.87 -14.10 5.59
N THR A 222 16.94 -14.13 6.42
CA THR A 222 16.90 -14.92 7.67
C THR A 222 15.97 -14.30 8.70
N ALA A 223 15.86 -12.97 8.80
CA ALA A 223 14.87 -12.31 9.64
C ALA A 223 13.43 -12.64 9.19
N LYS A 224 13.15 -12.61 7.88
CA LYS A 224 11.85 -13.02 7.31
C LYS A 224 11.54 -14.49 7.58
N ALA A 225 12.52 -15.39 7.45
CA ALA A 225 12.36 -16.80 7.79
C ALA A 225 12.05 -16.99 9.30
N ASN A 226 12.84 -16.37 10.18
CA ASN A 226 12.61 -16.44 11.64
C ASN A 226 11.24 -15.88 12.05
N ALA A 227 10.77 -14.82 11.39
CA ALA A 227 9.43 -14.26 11.61
C ALA A 227 8.34 -15.23 11.12
N ALA A 228 8.50 -15.83 9.95
CA ALA A 228 7.58 -16.84 9.43
C ALA A 228 7.52 -18.08 10.34
N ASP A 229 8.67 -18.59 10.79
CA ASP A 229 8.77 -19.71 11.75
C ASP A 229 8.10 -19.38 13.09
N SER A 230 8.23 -18.13 13.56
CA SER A 230 7.56 -17.68 14.79
C SER A 230 6.04 -17.65 14.63
N VAL A 231 5.54 -17.14 13.49
CA VAL A 231 4.10 -17.15 13.16
C VAL A 231 3.58 -18.58 12.93
N ALA A 232 4.39 -19.48 12.36
CA ALA A 232 4.04 -20.89 12.22
C ALA A 232 3.89 -21.55 13.60
N LYS A 233 4.85 -21.33 14.52
CA LYS A 233 4.82 -21.85 15.89
C LYS A 233 3.63 -21.31 16.69
N THR A 234 3.31 -20.02 16.60
CA THR A 234 2.14 -19.47 17.31
C THR A 234 0.83 -20.04 16.76
N LYS A 235 0.68 -20.16 15.45
CA LYS A 235 -0.50 -20.81 14.83
C LYS A 235 -0.60 -22.30 15.17
N GLN A 236 0.52 -23.00 15.29
CA GLN A 236 0.52 -24.40 15.72
C GLN A 236 0.03 -24.52 17.18
N ILE A 237 0.57 -23.70 18.09
CA ILE A 237 0.11 -23.64 19.48
C ILE A 237 -1.37 -23.24 19.58
N GLU A 238 -1.82 -22.30 18.75
CA GLU A 238 -3.23 -21.89 18.68
C GLU A 238 -4.13 -23.04 18.19
N ALA A 239 -3.70 -23.79 17.16
CA ALA A 239 -4.42 -24.96 16.66
C ALA A 239 -4.49 -26.10 17.70
N ASP A 240 -3.37 -26.43 18.34
CA ASP A 240 -3.29 -27.46 19.38
C ASP A 240 -4.17 -27.11 20.60
N ASN A 241 -4.27 -25.81 20.93
CA ASN A 241 -5.09 -25.32 22.04
C ASN A 241 -6.57 -25.10 21.65
N ALA A 242 -6.88 -24.85 20.37
CA ALA A 242 -8.25 -24.61 19.89
C ALA A 242 -9.19 -25.74 20.31
N ASP A 243 -8.75 -26.99 20.15
CA ASP A 243 -9.49 -28.19 20.52
C ASP A 243 -9.83 -28.24 22.03
N ALA A 244 -8.88 -27.86 22.88
CA ALA A 244 -9.06 -27.77 24.33
C ALA A 244 -10.02 -26.63 24.71
N ILE A 245 -9.88 -25.46 24.08
CA ILE A 245 -10.77 -24.30 24.27
C ILE A 245 -12.21 -24.62 23.84
N GLN A 246 -12.41 -25.30 22.71
CA GLN A 246 -13.77 -25.69 22.29
C GLN A 246 -14.39 -26.71 23.26
N LYS A 247 -13.64 -27.73 23.69
CA LYS A 247 -14.09 -28.68 24.74
C LYS A 247 -14.44 -27.96 26.05
N ALA A 248 -13.64 -26.98 26.46
CA ALA A 248 -13.91 -26.16 27.65
C ALA A 248 -15.18 -25.31 27.49
N LYS A 249 -15.33 -24.58 26.37
CA LYS A 249 -16.53 -23.78 26.04
C LYS A 249 -17.80 -24.63 26.06
N LEU A 250 -17.80 -25.78 25.39
CA LEU A 250 -18.92 -26.71 25.36
C LEU A 250 -19.30 -27.20 26.77
N LYS A 251 -18.31 -27.51 27.62
CA LYS A 251 -18.57 -27.88 29.02
C LYS A 251 -19.20 -26.72 29.81
N THR A 252 -18.69 -25.50 29.68
CA THR A 252 -19.25 -24.32 30.35
C THR A 252 -20.67 -24.01 29.87
N GLU A 253 -20.95 -24.20 28.58
CA GLU A 253 -22.29 -24.04 28.02
C GLU A 253 -23.26 -25.13 28.52
N GLN A 254 -22.83 -26.38 28.61
CA GLN A 254 -23.61 -27.45 29.23
C GLN A 254 -23.91 -27.17 30.72
N GLU A 255 -22.96 -26.62 31.47
CA GLU A 255 -23.15 -26.22 32.87
C GLU A 255 -24.10 -25.02 33.01
N ARG A 256 -24.02 -24.04 32.10
CA ARG A 256 -25.01 -22.95 31.98
C ARG A 256 -26.41 -23.47 31.64
N GLY A 257 -26.53 -24.39 30.69
CA GLY A 257 -27.79 -25.03 30.34
C GLY A 257 -28.40 -25.83 31.49
N LYS A 258 -27.58 -26.57 32.25
CA LYS A 258 -28.00 -27.27 33.47
C LYS A 258 -28.49 -26.30 34.55
N THR A 259 -27.72 -25.25 34.85
CA THR A 259 -28.11 -24.25 35.87
C THR A 259 -29.38 -23.50 35.47
N GLU A 260 -29.55 -23.13 34.20
CA GLU A 260 -30.76 -22.45 33.73
C GLU A 260 -31.99 -23.38 33.78
N ARG A 261 -31.84 -24.65 33.39
CA ARG A 261 -32.91 -25.66 33.56
C ARG A 261 -33.29 -25.87 35.03
N THR A 262 -32.32 -25.82 35.94
CA THR A 262 -32.58 -25.86 37.39
C THR A 262 -33.33 -24.62 37.86
N LYS A 263 -32.95 -23.40 37.44
CA LYS A 263 -33.71 -22.17 37.76
C LYS A 263 -35.16 -22.25 37.25
N GLN A 264 -35.38 -22.72 36.03
CA GLN A 264 -36.72 -22.90 35.48
C GLN A 264 -37.55 -23.89 36.30
N ASN A 265 -36.95 -25.01 36.73
CA ASN A 265 -37.61 -25.98 37.62
C ASN A 265 -37.96 -25.39 38.99
N VAL A 266 -37.03 -24.65 39.61
CA VAL A 266 -37.27 -23.95 40.89
C VAL A 266 -38.38 -22.92 40.72
N ASN A 267 -38.34 -22.07 39.69
CA ASN A 267 -39.39 -21.08 39.41
C ASN A 267 -40.76 -21.74 39.20
N ARG A 268 -40.81 -22.88 38.48
CA ARG A 268 -42.05 -23.65 38.28
C ARG A 268 -42.57 -24.26 39.59
N ALA A 269 -41.68 -24.74 40.46
CA ALA A 269 -42.05 -25.24 41.79
C ALA A 269 -42.56 -24.10 42.69
N THR A 270 -41.88 -22.95 42.72
CA THR A 270 -42.28 -21.76 43.47
C THR A 270 -43.62 -21.19 43.00
N ALA A 271 -43.88 -21.19 41.69
CA ALA A 271 -45.18 -20.79 41.13
C ALA A 271 -46.31 -21.74 41.58
N LYS A 272 -46.07 -23.07 41.57
CA LYS A 272 -47.02 -24.06 42.12
C LYS A 272 -47.28 -23.85 43.61
N LEU A 273 -46.24 -23.60 44.41
CA LEU A 273 -46.37 -23.35 45.85
C LEU A 273 -47.18 -22.08 46.14
N ARG A 274 -46.92 -20.96 45.42
CA ARG A 274 -47.76 -19.76 45.53
C ARG A 274 -49.21 -20.03 45.16
N GLY A 275 -49.45 -20.77 44.08
CA GLY A 275 -50.81 -21.17 43.67
C GLY A 275 -51.54 -22.03 44.71
N ALA A 276 -50.84 -22.94 45.38
CA ALA A 276 -51.40 -23.70 46.49
C ALA A 276 -51.73 -22.79 47.70
N GLN A 277 -50.83 -21.88 48.06
CA GLN A 277 -51.02 -20.93 49.17
C GLN A 277 -52.17 -19.94 48.91
N THR A 278 -52.37 -19.47 47.68
CA THR A 278 -53.52 -18.60 47.35
C THR A 278 -54.85 -19.35 47.42
N VAL A 279 -54.90 -20.61 47.01
CA VAL A 279 -56.09 -21.47 47.18
C VAL A 279 -56.37 -21.74 48.66
N GLU A 280 -55.35 -22.07 49.46
CA GLU A 280 -55.49 -22.34 50.89
C GLU A 280 -55.93 -21.10 51.68
N SER A 281 -55.32 -19.94 51.42
CA SER A 281 -55.70 -18.66 52.04
C SER A 281 -57.10 -18.21 51.59
N GLY A 282 -57.47 -18.43 50.33
CA GLY A 282 -58.83 -18.23 49.83
C GLY A 282 -59.87 -19.10 50.55
N ALA A 283 -59.58 -20.38 50.74
CA ALA A 283 -60.43 -21.31 51.49
C ALA A 283 -60.56 -20.91 52.98
N LYS A 284 -59.44 -20.54 53.63
CA LYS A 284 -59.44 -20.00 55.00
C LYS A 284 -60.29 -18.73 55.11
N ALA A 285 -60.13 -17.78 54.19
CA ALA A 285 -60.92 -16.55 54.16
C ALA A 285 -62.42 -16.80 53.90
N ALA A 286 -62.77 -17.79 53.07
CA ALA A 286 -64.16 -18.21 52.89
C ALA A 286 -64.77 -18.79 54.17
N ASN A 287 -64.04 -19.68 54.86
CA ASN A 287 -64.48 -20.29 56.13
C ASN A 287 -64.70 -19.22 57.22
N GLN A 288 -63.80 -18.25 57.36
CA GLN A 288 -63.96 -17.15 58.32
C GLN A 288 -65.18 -16.27 58.03
N ARG A 289 -65.50 -16.01 56.76
CA ARG A 289 -66.74 -15.30 56.38
C ARG A 289 -67.98 -16.11 56.73
N ALA A 290 -67.99 -17.42 56.48
CA ALA A 290 -69.10 -18.30 56.84
C ALA A 290 -69.35 -18.32 58.36
N GLY A 291 -68.27 -18.44 59.16
CA GLY A 291 -68.33 -18.36 60.62
C GLY A 291 -68.90 -17.02 61.11
N ALA A 292 -68.42 -15.89 60.57
CA ALA A 292 -68.95 -14.57 60.91
C ALA A 292 -70.44 -14.43 60.58
N THR A 293 -70.88 -14.90 59.41
CA THR A 293 -72.31 -14.91 59.03
C THR A 293 -73.16 -15.72 59.99
N ALA A 294 -72.70 -16.90 60.44
CA ALA A 294 -73.40 -17.70 61.44
C ALA A 294 -73.53 -16.99 62.79
N HIS A 295 -72.47 -16.31 63.26
CA HIS A 295 -72.52 -15.51 64.49
C HIS A 295 -73.53 -14.35 64.41
N TYR A 296 -73.58 -13.60 63.30
CA TYR A 296 -74.56 -12.53 63.13
C TYR A 296 -76.01 -13.04 63.05
N ALA A 297 -76.23 -14.21 62.43
CA ALA A 297 -77.55 -14.85 62.41
C ALA A 297 -78.01 -15.28 63.81
N ALA A 298 -77.11 -15.87 64.61
CA ALA A 298 -77.39 -16.27 65.98
C ALA A 298 -77.71 -15.07 66.89
N ALA A 299 -76.93 -13.99 66.81
CA ALA A 299 -77.18 -12.78 67.61
C ALA A 299 -78.58 -12.20 67.36
N ARG A 300 -78.99 -12.10 66.08
CA ARG A 300 -80.28 -11.51 65.68
C ARG A 300 -81.51 -12.34 66.09
N ALA A 301 -81.33 -13.61 66.45
CA ALA A 301 -82.39 -14.46 66.98
C ALA A 301 -82.66 -14.16 68.46
N SER A 302 -81.61 -13.91 69.26
CA SER A 302 -81.68 -13.71 70.71
C SER A 302 -82.41 -12.42 71.12
N ASP A 303 -82.36 -11.36 70.31
CA ASP A 303 -82.92 -10.04 70.66
C ASP A 303 -84.47 -9.96 70.58
N ARG A 304 -85.16 -11.00 70.10
CA ARG A 304 -86.58 -10.91 69.71
C ARG A 304 -87.59 -11.53 70.68
N SER A 305 -87.16 -12.21 71.76
CA SER A 305 -88.03 -13.15 72.50
C SER A 305 -88.19 -12.87 74.01
N ASN A 306 -88.26 -11.60 74.45
CA ASN A 306 -88.45 -11.28 75.87
C ASN A 306 -89.18 -9.93 76.11
N VAL A 307 -90.46 -9.89 75.75
CA VAL A 307 -91.40 -8.80 76.13
C VAL A 307 -91.99 -9.10 77.51
N SER A 308 -92.27 -8.07 78.31
CA SER A 308 -92.71 -8.21 79.71
C SER A 308 -94.18 -8.65 79.86
N GLU A 309 -94.45 -9.95 79.79
CA GLU A 309 -95.82 -10.50 79.78
C GLU A 309 -96.46 -10.69 81.17
N PHE A 310 -95.68 -10.82 82.25
CA PHE A 310 -96.20 -11.19 83.58
C PHE A 310 -96.58 -9.97 84.42
N SER A 311 -97.61 -10.09 85.26
CA SER A 311 -98.20 -8.94 85.97
C SER A 311 -98.49 -9.27 87.45
N ALA A 312 -98.18 -8.35 88.37
CA ALA A 312 -98.44 -8.50 89.80
C ALA A 312 -98.81 -7.17 90.47
N TYR A 313 -99.56 -7.24 91.58
CA TYR A 313 -100.11 -6.09 92.28
C TYR A 313 -99.37 -5.78 93.58
N ASP A 314 -99.14 -4.49 93.86
CA ASP A 314 -98.64 -4.02 95.16
C ASP A 314 -99.74 -4.03 96.24
N SER A 315 -99.36 -3.81 97.50
CA SER A 315 -100.30 -3.83 98.64
C SER A 315 -101.32 -2.68 98.64
N LYS A 316 -101.17 -1.70 97.72
CA LYS A 316 -102.10 -0.59 97.49
C LYS A 316 -102.99 -0.83 96.25
N GLY A 317 -102.81 -1.95 95.55
CA GLY A 317 -103.59 -2.36 94.38
C GLY A 317 -103.08 -1.83 93.03
N ARG A 318 -101.83 -1.37 92.94
CA ARG A 318 -101.21 -0.92 91.67
C ARG A 318 -100.53 -2.09 90.94
N GLU A 319 -100.73 -2.18 89.64
CA GLU A 319 -100.16 -3.23 88.79
C GLU A 319 -98.73 -2.91 88.34
N HIS A 320 -97.85 -3.91 88.34
CA HIS A 320 -96.48 -3.86 87.84
C HIS A 320 -96.23 -5.03 86.86
N LYS A 321 -95.49 -4.77 85.77
CA LYS A 321 -95.19 -5.74 84.69
C LYS A 321 -93.76 -6.28 84.78
N PHE A 322 -93.56 -7.55 84.49
CA PHE A 322 -92.30 -8.30 84.66
C PHE A 322 -91.99 -9.20 83.45
N ARG A 323 -90.70 -9.46 83.23
CA ARG A 323 -90.18 -10.27 82.11
C ARG A 323 -90.27 -11.78 82.37
N THR A 324 -90.31 -12.19 83.64
CA THR A 324 -90.44 -13.60 84.04
C THR A 324 -91.54 -13.75 85.08
N LYS A 325 -92.19 -14.92 85.09
CA LYS A 325 -93.27 -15.22 86.02
C LYS A 325 -92.81 -15.19 87.47
N GLU A 326 -91.64 -15.74 87.76
CA GLU A 326 -91.10 -15.83 89.12
C GLU A 326 -90.82 -14.44 89.72
N ALA A 327 -90.43 -13.45 88.91
CA ALA A 327 -90.29 -12.08 89.36
C ALA A 327 -91.65 -11.45 89.75
N ALA A 328 -92.71 -11.71 88.97
CA ALA A 328 -94.06 -11.28 89.30
C ALA A 328 -94.61 -11.98 90.55
N ASP A 329 -94.44 -13.30 90.66
CA ASP A 329 -94.91 -14.10 91.79
C ASP A 329 -94.17 -13.72 93.09
N ALA A 330 -92.85 -13.47 93.03
CA ALA A 330 -92.06 -12.98 94.16
C ALA A 330 -92.51 -11.58 94.60
N TYR A 331 -92.75 -10.67 93.64
CA TYR A 331 -93.27 -9.33 93.93
C TYR A 331 -94.65 -9.38 94.61
N ALA A 332 -95.56 -10.23 94.11
CA ALA A 332 -96.87 -10.45 94.70
C ALA A 332 -96.79 -11.02 96.13
N LYS A 333 -95.86 -11.95 96.39
CA LYS A 333 -95.62 -12.52 97.73
C LYS A 333 -95.10 -11.45 98.69
N GLN A 334 -94.12 -10.64 98.28
CA GLN A 334 -93.57 -9.55 99.09
C GLN A 334 -94.63 -8.50 99.47
N HIS A 335 -95.58 -8.23 98.56
CA HIS A 335 -96.68 -7.29 98.80
C HIS A 335 -97.94 -7.91 99.42
N GLY A 336 -97.93 -9.20 99.77
CA GLY A 336 -99.06 -9.88 100.40
C GLY A 336 -100.30 -10.05 99.50
N THR A 337 -100.14 -9.90 98.18
CA THR A 337 -101.21 -10.03 97.17
C THR A 337 -101.26 -11.42 96.54
N PHE A 338 -100.30 -12.29 96.85
CA PHE A 338 -100.26 -13.66 96.33
C PHE A 338 -101.32 -14.57 96.95
N LYS A 339 -102.02 -15.31 96.10
CA LYS A 339 -103.09 -16.27 96.44
C LYS A 339 -102.71 -17.65 95.94
N GLU A 340 -102.66 -18.64 96.82
CA GLU A 340 -102.46 -20.05 96.47
C GLU A 340 -103.81 -20.79 96.39
N GLU A 341 -104.00 -21.61 95.35
CA GLU A 341 -105.22 -22.39 95.14
C GLU A 341 -104.94 -23.90 95.24
N ASN A 342 -105.43 -24.55 96.30
CA ASN A 342 -105.36 -26.00 96.43
C ASN A 342 -106.45 -26.65 95.57
N LYS A 343 -106.04 -27.40 94.54
CA LYS A 343 -106.97 -28.15 93.67
C LYS A 343 -107.27 -29.51 94.28
N THR A 344 -108.56 -29.85 94.34
CA THR A 344 -109.03 -31.14 94.87
C THR A 344 -109.74 -31.90 93.76
N GLU A 345 -109.19 -33.05 93.36
CA GLU A 345 -109.75 -33.94 92.34
C GLU A 345 -110.42 -35.15 93.02
N LYS A 346 -111.53 -35.62 92.44
CA LYS A 346 -112.38 -36.66 93.04
C LYS A 346 -112.72 -37.73 92.02
N THR A 347 -112.26 -38.96 92.27
CA THR A 347 -112.32 -40.10 91.33
C THR A 347 -113.25 -41.17 91.88
N THR A 348 -114.27 -41.58 91.12
CA THR A 348 -115.21 -42.64 91.51
C THR A 348 -115.03 -43.90 90.68
N THR A 349 -114.76 -45.02 91.35
CA THR A 349 -114.56 -46.35 90.75
C THR A 349 -115.77 -47.24 91.05
N THR A 350 -116.38 -47.80 90.03
CA THR A 350 -117.47 -48.79 90.11
C THR A 350 -116.95 -50.19 89.78
N SER A 351 -117.36 -51.21 90.55
CA SER A 351 -117.05 -52.62 90.26
C SER A 351 -118.22 -53.55 90.60
N LYS A 352 -118.26 -54.75 90.00
CA LYS A 352 -119.42 -55.66 90.05
C LYS A 352 -118.97 -57.09 90.39
N ALA A 353 -119.57 -57.71 91.40
CA ALA A 353 -119.29 -59.08 91.79
C ALA A 353 -120.53 -59.76 92.42
N ARG A 354 -120.77 -61.03 92.08
CA ARG A 354 -121.93 -61.84 92.53
C ARG A 354 -123.28 -61.08 92.42
N GLY A 355 -123.55 -60.50 91.26
CA GLY A 355 -124.82 -59.85 90.93
C GLY A 355 -125.00 -58.40 91.42
N ARG A 356 -124.20 -57.91 92.38
CA ARG A 356 -124.25 -56.51 92.85
C ARG A 356 -123.08 -55.67 92.34
N THR A 357 -123.40 -54.45 91.94
CA THR A 357 -122.43 -53.38 91.63
C THR A 357 -122.23 -52.53 92.88
N THR A 358 -120.99 -52.17 93.19
CA THR A 358 -120.63 -51.25 94.29
C THR A 358 -119.67 -50.17 93.79
N SER A 359 -119.78 -48.99 94.38
CA SER A 359 -119.00 -47.80 94.00
C SER A 359 -118.13 -47.34 95.17
N LYS A 360 -116.87 -46.99 94.91
CA LYS A 360 -115.97 -46.32 95.85
C LYS A 360 -115.48 -45.01 95.25
N THR A 361 -115.57 -43.91 96.00
CA THR A 361 -115.00 -42.62 95.61
C THR A 361 -113.77 -42.32 96.44
N SER A 362 -112.68 -41.91 95.79
CA SER A 362 -111.45 -41.41 96.42
C SER A 362 -111.26 -39.93 96.06
N THR A 363 -110.58 -39.18 96.93
CA THR A 363 -110.35 -37.74 96.77
C THR A 363 -108.87 -37.45 96.98
N LYS A 364 -108.24 -36.66 96.11
CA LYS A 364 -106.83 -36.26 96.21
C LYS A 364 -106.71 -34.75 96.07
N THR A 365 -105.95 -34.13 96.97
CA THR A 365 -105.69 -32.68 96.95
C THR A 365 -104.24 -32.42 96.60
N SER A 366 -103.97 -31.43 95.75
CA SER A 366 -102.64 -30.93 95.42
C SER A 366 -102.61 -29.41 95.44
N SER A 367 -101.48 -28.83 95.87
CA SER A 367 -101.28 -27.38 95.82
C SER A 367 -101.08 -26.91 94.38
N GLY A 368 -102.09 -26.24 93.84
CA GLY A 368 -101.99 -25.56 92.55
C GLY A 368 -101.25 -24.23 92.71
N GLY A 369 -100.38 -23.91 91.76
CA GLY A 369 -99.59 -22.68 91.79
C GLY A 369 -100.46 -21.42 91.90
N GLY A 370 -100.01 -20.49 92.74
CA GLY A 370 -100.74 -19.25 93.01
C GLY A 370 -100.59 -18.14 91.96
N TYR A 371 -101.31 -17.04 92.18
CA TYR A 371 -101.29 -15.83 91.35
C TYR A 371 -101.55 -14.56 92.21
N SER A 372 -101.23 -13.38 91.67
CA SER A 372 -101.46 -12.09 92.35
C SER A 372 -102.91 -11.63 92.21
N GLN A 373 -103.56 -11.25 93.30
CA GLN A 373 -104.90 -10.62 93.31
C GLN A 373 -104.86 -9.21 93.93
N ASN A 374 -105.58 -8.27 93.30
CA ASN A 374 -105.75 -6.92 93.81
C ASN A 374 -106.55 -6.89 95.14
N PRO A 375 -106.01 -6.32 96.24
CA PRO A 375 -106.67 -6.35 97.55
C PRO A 375 -107.95 -5.50 97.63
N LYS A 376 -109.04 -6.06 98.18
CA LYS A 376 -110.30 -5.35 98.40
C LYS A 376 -110.16 -4.29 99.49
N LYS A 377 -110.48 -3.03 99.19
CA LYS A 377 -110.55 -1.93 100.17
C LYS A 377 -111.67 -2.20 101.19
N LYS A 378 -111.35 -2.21 102.50
CA LYS A 378 -112.34 -2.20 103.58
C LYS A 378 -112.52 -0.77 104.09
N PHE A 379 -113.77 -0.30 104.15
CA PHE A 379 -114.12 0.90 104.89
C PHE A 379 -114.19 0.59 106.39
N SER A 380 -113.76 1.54 107.22
CA SER A 380 -113.92 1.49 108.67
C SER A 380 -115.33 1.96 109.05
N SER A 381 -115.99 1.26 109.97
CA SER A 381 -117.26 1.69 110.56
C SER A 381 -117.20 1.57 112.09
N PHE A 382 -117.35 2.71 112.75
CA PHE A 382 -117.44 2.86 114.19
C PHE A 382 -118.56 1.99 114.80
N SER A 383 -118.36 1.52 116.03
CA SER A 383 -119.48 1.26 116.93
C SER A 383 -120.19 2.57 117.28
N ILE A 384 -121.51 2.55 117.39
CA ILE A 384 -122.18 2.97 118.63
C ILE A 384 -123.17 1.86 118.97
N HIS A 385 -123.17 1.44 120.24
CA HIS A 385 -124.16 0.49 120.72
C HIS A 385 -125.52 1.20 120.89
N LYS A 386 -126.56 0.66 120.27
CA LYS A 386 -127.56 -0.10 121.04
C LYS A 386 -128.27 -1.12 120.16
#